data_AF-A0A554FWM2-F1
#
_entry.id   AF-A0A554FWM2-F1
#
_cell.length_a   1.000
_cell.length_b   1.000
_cell.length_c   1.000
_cell.angle_alpha   90.00
_cell.angle_beta   90.00
_cell.angle_gamma   90.00
#
_symmetry.space_group_name_H-M   'P 1'
#
loop_
_entity.id
_entity.type
_entity.pdbx_description
1 polymer ?
#
loop_
_entity_poly.entity_id
_entity_poly.type
_entity_poly.pdbx_seq_one_letter_code
_entity_poly.pdbx_strand_id
1 'polypeptide(L)'
;MTEGLGQVLLVIILLGPGLFLWGVLVAARKPRDGGSKWIGGVMMFLSASFMGFLYWAYNLLFSSSYAKGRVLRLRGRARVARRALGEGWVDGVVPEVAGLTPWQRTVLGEAWRYSASLEHASVPAFAKLSLKLTALGAPSELIEACHLAALDEVRHARRCFALARAYAGLPWTAGAIPELGQQRPQPPSPEAGDDWARLVRGSLLDGCLGEGVASRVASEGASRASDPVVRETLSVIAEDEARHAELAWDVIAFALERGGGKAKQALRQSLEALEAQRTPALPRIPGVDEDFLARNGVLPQAELGQLMEECIQRTRTRAAALVGTSVRLAS
;
A
#
# COMPACT_ATOMS: atom_id res chain seq x y z
N MET A 1 7.05 -25.84 -16.82
CA MET A 1 8.28 -25.17 -16.30
C MET A 1 8.06 -24.39 -15.00
N THR A 2 6.83 -24.06 -14.61
CA THR A 2 6.50 -23.30 -13.39
C THR A 2 6.52 -24.13 -12.10
N GLU A 3 6.22 -25.43 -12.17
CA GLU A 3 6.22 -26.31 -10.97
C GLU A 3 7.64 -26.59 -10.43
N GLY A 4 8.63 -26.71 -11.31
CA GLY A 4 10.04 -26.94 -10.89
C GLY A 4 10.67 -25.73 -10.20
N LEU A 5 10.31 -24.51 -10.61
CA LEU A 5 10.77 -23.28 -9.94
C LEU A 5 10.19 -23.14 -8.53
N GLY A 6 8.94 -23.55 -8.32
CA GLY A 6 8.29 -23.56 -7.00
C GLY A 6 8.94 -24.53 -6.03
N GLN A 7 9.28 -25.75 -6.47
CA GLN A 7 9.96 -26.74 -5.64
C GLN A 7 11.40 -26.34 -5.30
N VAL A 8 12.13 -25.75 -6.25
CA VAL A 8 13.48 -25.21 -6.01
C VAL A 8 13.44 -24.05 -5.02
N LEU A 9 12.47 -23.12 -5.13
CA LEU A 9 12.29 -22.06 -4.13
C LEU A 9 11.95 -22.61 -2.74
N LEU A 10 11.10 -23.63 -2.64
CA LEU A 10 10.70 -24.23 -1.36
C LEU A 10 11.89 -24.89 -0.66
N VAL A 11 12.73 -25.61 -1.41
CA VAL A 11 13.97 -26.23 -0.92
C VAL A 11 14.94 -25.17 -0.42
N ILE A 12 15.08 -24.04 -1.12
CA ILE A 12 15.98 -22.96 -0.71
C ILE A 12 15.44 -22.21 0.51
N ILE A 13 14.13 -21.99 0.63
CA ILE A 13 13.48 -21.35 1.79
C ILE A 13 13.64 -22.19 3.06
N LEU A 14 13.52 -23.52 2.96
CA LEU A 14 13.65 -24.44 4.09
C LEU A 14 15.10 -24.66 4.51
N LEU A 15 16.04 -24.68 3.55
CA LEU A 15 17.47 -24.92 3.84
C LEU A 15 18.24 -23.65 4.22
N GLY A 16 17.81 -22.47 3.78
CA GLY A 16 18.51 -21.19 4.00
C GLY A 16 18.78 -20.84 5.47
N PRO A 17 17.78 -20.89 6.37
CA PRO A 17 17.99 -20.66 7.80
C PRO A 17 18.91 -21.70 8.44
N GLY A 18 18.83 -22.96 8.00
CA GLY A 18 19.70 -24.05 8.45
C GLY A 18 21.16 -23.84 8.03
N LEU A 19 21.39 -23.41 6.78
CA LEU A 19 22.72 -23.10 6.26
C LEU A 19 23.32 -21.85 6.93
N PHE A 20 22.51 -20.86 7.29
CA PHE A 20 22.97 -19.69 8.06
C PHE A 20 23.40 -20.07 9.47
N LEU A 21 22.55 -20.79 10.22
CA LEU A 21 22.88 -21.28 11.56
C LEU A 21 24.11 -22.20 11.54
N TRP A 22 24.21 -23.07 10.52
CA TRP A 22 25.39 -23.90 10.31
C TRP A 22 26.64 -23.05 10.03
N GLY A 23 26.54 -22.05 9.17
CA GLY A 23 27.64 -21.12 8.86
C GLY A 23 28.14 -20.38 10.11
N VAL A 24 27.23 -19.91 10.95
CA VAL A 24 27.55 -19.30 12.25
C VAL A 24 28.23 -20.30 13.19
N LEU A 25 27.72 -21.53 13.29
CA LEU A 25 28.30 -22.60 14.12
C LEU A 25 29.70 -23.01 13.65
N VAL A 26 29.94 -23.05 12.33
CA VAL A 26 31.26 -23.34 11.75
C VAL A 26 32.23 -22.19 11.99
N ALA A 27 31.79 -20.94 11.87
CA ALA A 27 32.61 -19.75 12.14
C ALA A 27 32.94 -19.58 13.65
N ALA A 28 32.05 -20.03 14.54
CA ALA A 28 32.21 -19.90 15.99
C ALA A 28 33.05 -21.01 16.65
N ARG A 29 33.30 -22.14 15.97
CA ARG A 29 34.16 -23.22 16.49
C ARG A 29 35.65 -22.82 16.42
N LYS A 30 36.46 -23.22 17.42
CA LYS A 30 37.92 -23.03 17.40
C LYS A 30 38.51 -23.67 16.13
N PRO A 31 39.29 -22.94 15.31
CA PRO A 31 39.63 -23.36 13.96
C PRO A 31 40.58 -24.58 13.99
N ARG A 32 40.29 -25.58 13.16
CA ARG A 32 41.26 -26.65 12.84
C ARG A 32 42.17 -26.29 11.66
N ASP A 33 41.71 -25.41 10.75
CA ASP A 33 42.48 -24.82 9.64
C ASP A 33 41.77 -23.57 9.06
N GLY A 34 42.48 -22.81 8.21
CA GLY A 34 41.99 -21.56 7.61
C GLY A 34 40.80 -21.72 6.63
N GLY A 35 40.60 -22.92 6.08
CA GLY A 35 39.51 -23.22 5.14
C GLY A 35 38.13 -23.17 5.79
N SER A 36 38.01 -23.64 7.04
CA SER A 36 36.74 -23.67 7.79
C SER A 36 36.12 -22.27 8.02
N LYS A 37 36.95 -21.26 8.30
CA LYS A 37 36.50 -19.86 8.48
C LYS A 37 36.04 -19.24 7.17
N TRP A 38 36.74 -19.54 6.07
CA TRP A 38 36.38 -19.04 4.74
C TRP A 38 35.04 -19.61 4.27
N ILE A 39 34.81 -20.92 4.48
CA ILE A 39 33.55 -21.60 4.16
C ILE A 39 32.38 -21.02 4.98
N GLY A 40 32.57 -20.79 6.28
CA GLY A 40 31.55 -20.16 7.14
C GLY A 40 31.19 -18.74 6.71
N GLY A 41 32.19 -17.94 6.33
CA GLY A 41 31.99 -16.58 5.81
C GLY A 41 31.26 -16.54 4.46
N VAL A 42 31.61 -17.43 3.53
CA VAL A 42 30.94 -17.56 2.23
C VAL A 42 29.47 -17.96 2.40
N MET A 43 29.18 -18.91 3.30
CA MET A 43 27.81 -19.35 3.59
C MET A 43 26.95 -18.24 4.22
N MET A 44 27.49 -17.48 5.18
CA MET A 44 26.79 -16.31 5.74
C MET A 44 26.52 -15.25 4.68
N PHE A 45 27.51 -14.94 3.83
CA PHE A 45 27.34 -13.94 2.77
C PHE A 45 26.30 -14.36 1.73
N LEU A 46 26.30 -15.63 1.31
CA LEU A 46 25.30 -16.19 0.40
C LEU A 46 23.90 -16.15 1.01
N SER A 47 23.75 -16.49 2.30
CA SER A 47 22.45 -16.45 2.98
C SER A 47 21.92 -15.02 3.19
N ALA A 48 22.79 -14.06 3.54
CA ALA A 48 22.41 -12.65 3.71
C ALA A 48 22.09 -12.00 2.37
N SER A 49 22.85 -12.32 1.31
CA SER A 49 22.56 -11.90 -0.06
C SER A 49 21.27 -12.53 -0.59
N PHE A 50 20.98 -13.78 -0.21
CA PHE A 50 19.74 -14.46 -0.54
C PHE A 50 18.53 -13.87 0.20
N MET A 51 18.66 -13.56 1.49
CA MET A 51 17.60 -12.89 2.25
C MET A 51 17.39 -11.46 1.78
N GLY A 52 18.47 -10.77 1.39
CA GLY A 52 18.42 -9.47 0.72
C GLY A 52 17.76 -9.55 -0.65
N PHE A 53 17.99 -10.63 -1.41
CA PHE A 53 17.34 -10.89 -2.69
C PHE A 53 15.86 -11.26 -2.52
N LEU A 54 15.49 -12.07 -1.53
CA LEU A 54 14.10 -12.37 -1.20
C LEU A 54 13.37 -11.12 -0.72
N TYR A 55 14.01 -10.30 0.12
CA TYR A 55 13.48 -9.00 0.54
C TYR A 55 13.38 -8.03 -0.63
N TRP A 56 14.35 -8.01 -1.55
CA TRP A 56 14.32 -7.19 -2.75
C TRP A 56 13.26 -7.67 -3.74
N ALA A 57 13.12 -8.98 -3.95
CA ALA A 57 12.09 -9.58 -4.81
C ALA A 57 10.70 -9.40 -4.19
N TYR A 58 10.56 -9.57 -2.88
CA TYR A 58 9.36 -9.20 -2.12
C TYR A 58 9.08 -7.70 -2.32
N ASN A 59 10.04 -6.81 -2.06
CA ASN A 59 9.82 -5.39 -2.32
C ASN A 59 9.50 -5.13 -3.78
N LEU A 60 10.13 -5.78 -4.76
CA LEU A 60 9.82 -5.57 -6.17
C LEU A 60 8.40 -6.04 -6.51
N LEU A 61 7.95 -7.17 -5.96
CA LEU A 61 6.62 -7.74 -6.12
C LEU A 61 5.54 -6.93 -5.39
N PHE A 62 5.85 -6.37 -4.21
CA PHE A 62 4.93 -5.63 -3.35
C PHE A 62 5.03 -4.09 -3.48
N SER A 63 6.09 -3.55 -4.09
CA SER A 63 6.26 -2.10 -4.37
C SER A 63 5.88 -1.71 -5.80
N SER A 64 5.84 -2.68 -6.72
CA SER A 64 5.46 -2.45 -8.12
C SER A 64 3.97 -2.73 -8.38
N SER A 65 3.20 -3.11 -7.35
CA SER A 65 1.82 -3.52 -7.54
C SER A 65 0.99 -3.08 -6.35
N TYR A 66 0.32 -1.96 -6.60
CA TYR A 66 -0.82 -1.45 -5.86
C TYR A 66 -0.53 -0.80 -4.49
N ALA A 67 -0.74 0.51 -4.44
CA ALA A 67 -0.91 1.27 -3.21
C ALA A 67 -2.41 1.45 -3.02
N LYS A 68 -2.96 0.86 -1.95
CA LYS A 68 -4.32 1.17 -1.51
C LYS A 68 -4.34 2.59 -0.94
N GLY A 69 -5.46 3.26 -1.13
CA GLY A 69 -5.76 4.60 -0.64
C GLY A 69 -5.15 5.76 -1.43
N ARG A 70 -5.37 7.01 -1.01
CA ARG A 70 -4.84 8.19 -1.71
C ARG A 70 -3.33 8.32 -1.57
N VAL A 71 -2.64 7.81 -2.58
CA VAL A 71 -1.17 7.78 -2.64
C VAL A 71 -0.54 9.18 -2.68
N LEU A 72 0.42 9.43 -1.79
CA LEU A 72 1.31 10.59 -1.94
C LEU A 72 2.15 10.49 -3.21
N ARG A 73 1.88 11.39 -4.17
CA ARG A 73 2.70 11.52 -5.38
C ARG A 73 3.62 12.72 -5.32
N LEU A 74 4.92 12.45 -5.52
CA LEU A 74 5.96 13.45 -5.69
C LEU A 74 6.65 13.22 -7.04
N ARG A 75 6.59 14.22 -7.93
CA ARG A 75 7.07 14.12 -9.32
C ARG A 75 6.50 12.90 -10.06
N GLY A 76 5.19 12.69 -9.93
CA GLY A 76 4.45 11.58 -10.57
C GLY A 76 4.64 10.21 -9.92
N ARG A 77 5.57 10.05 -8.97
CA ARG A 77 5.88 8.77 -8.34
C ARG A 77 5.26 8.67 -6.95
N ALA A 78 4.72 7.49 -6.64
CA ALA A 78 4.24 7.13 -5.30
C ALA A 78 5.39 7.19 -4.27
N ARG A 79 5.10 7.69 -3.07
CA ARG A 79 6.06 7.81 -1.97
C ARG A 79 5.40 7.40 -0.66
N VAL A 80 6.14 6.63 0.12
CA VAL A 80 5.80 6.26 1.50
C VAL A 80 6.95 6.62 2.43
N ALA A 81 6.67 6.70 3.72
CA ALA A 81 7.70 6.90 4.72
C ALA A 81 8.78 5.82 4.66
N ARG A 82 10.02 6.21 4.94
CA ARG A 82 11.08 5.23 5.24
C ARG A 82 10.69 4.42 6.48
N ARG A 83 11.17 3.17 6.55
CA ARG A 83 11.04 2.35 7.76
C ARG A 83 11.75 3.03 8.94
N ALA A 84 11.12 3.03 10.12
CA ALA A 84 11.68 3.59 11.34
C ALA A 84 11.18 2.84 12.58
N LEU A 85 11.95 2.93 13.66
CA LEU A 85 11.61 2.43 14.99
C LEU A 85 11.51 3.61 15.98
N GLY A 86 10.56 3.57 16.92
CA GLY A 86 10.33 4.64 17.90
C GLY A 86 8.89 4.66 18.46
N GLU A 87 8.51 5.74 19.16
CA GLU A 87 7.25 5.84 19.95
C GLU A 87 6.23 6.85 19.40
N GLY A 88 6.43 7.41 18.19
CA GLY A 88 5.65 8.55 17.71
C GLY A 88 4.27 8.23 17.11
N TRP A 89 4.09 6.99 16.61
CA TRP A 89 2.87 6.56 15.92
C TRP A 89 2.27 5.35 16.63
N VAL A 90 1.69 5.62 17.81
CA VAL A 90 1.18 4.60 18.74
C VAL A 90 -0.33 4.70 18.92
N ASP A 91 -0.93 3.57 19.23
CA ASP A 91 -2.33 3.38 19.61
C ASP A 91 -2.40 2.27 20.68
N GLY A 92 -3.50 2.18 21.41
CA GLY A 92 -3.71 1.19 22.48
C GLY A 92 -4.23 -0.15 22.01
N VAL A 93 -4.54 -0.32 20.72
CA VAL A 93 -5.03 -1.59 20.17
C VAL A 93 -3.98 -2.69 20.22
N VAL A 94 -4.39 -3.88 20.70
CA VAL A 94 -3.55 -5.07 20.77
C VAL A 94 -4.35 -6.27 20.26
N PRO A 95 -3.93 -6.93 19.16
CA PRO A 95 -4.56 -8.15 18.67
C PRO A 95 -4.08 -9.37 19.47
N GLU A 96 -4.80 -10.48 19.34
CA GLU A 96 -4.38 -11.78 19.83
C GLU A 96 -3.17 -12.29 19.04
N VAL A 97 -2.11 -12.63 19.76
CA VAL A 97 -0.84 -13.13 19.19
C VAL A 97 -0.48 -14.53 19.70
N ALA A 98 -1.20 -15.03 20.71
CA ALA A 98 -1.01 -16.38 21.23
C ALA A 98 -1.34 -17.42 20.16
N GLY A 99 -0.55 -18.49 20.13
CA GLY A 99 -0.71 -19.57 19.14
C GLY A 99 -0.19 -19.26 17.74
N LEU A 100 0.29 -18.04 17.48
CA LEU A 100 0.95 -17.70 16.21
C LEU A 100 2.41 -18.15 16.20
N THR A 101 2.83 -18.77 15.09
CA THR A 101 4.25 -19.07 14.86
C THR A 101 5.07 -17.79 14.63
N PRO A 102 6.40 -17.81 14.85
CA PRO A 102 7.26 -16.65 14.54
C PRO A 102 7.15 -16.15 13.10
N TRP A 103 6.97 -17.06 12.13
CA TRP A 103 6.80 -16.71 10.73
C TRP A 103 5.47 -15.99 10.47
N GLN A 104 4.37 -16.51 11.00
CA GLN A 104 3.04 -15.88 10.91
C GLN A 104 3.04 -14.47 11.52
N ARG A 105 3.68 -14.31 12.69
CA ARG A 105 3.86 -13.00 13.34
C ARG A 105 4.64 -12.02 12.47
N THR A 106 5.68 -12.49 11.78
CA THR A 106 6.47 -11.67 10.85
C THR A 106 5.64 -11.24 9.64
N VAL A 107 4.88 -12.17 9.04
CA VAL A 107 4.02 -11.89 7.89
C VAL A 107 2.94 -10.86 8.22
N LEU A 108 2.22 -11.04 9.34
CA LEU A 108 1.20 -10.09 9.78
C LEU A 108 1.83 -8.75 10.17
N GLY A 109 2.95 -8.75 10.89
CA GLY A 109 3.66 -7.54 11.27
C GLY A 109 4.08 -6.70 10.06
N GLU A 110 4.60 -7.34 9.00
CA GLU A 110 4.95 -6.65 7.77
C GLU A 110 3.74 -6.15 6.97
N ALA A 111 2.65 -6.92 6.92
CA ALA A 111 1.41 -6.51 6.26
C ALA A 111 0.84 -5.24 6.91
N TRP A 112 0.71 -5.24 8.24
CA TRP A 112 0.24 -4.07 9.01
C TRP A 112 1.20 -2.89 8.93
N ARG A 113 2.52 -3.11 8.97
CA ARG A 113 3.52 -2.04 8.82
C ARG A 113 3.44 -1.42 7.42
N TYR A 114 3.22 -2.22 6.38
CA TYR A 114 3.04 -1.72 5.02
C TYR A 114 1.76 -0.90 4.92
N SER A 115 0.64 -1.41 5.45
CA SER A 115 -0.62 -0.65 5.57
C SER A 115 -0.40 0.70 6.26
N ALA A 116 0.23 0.69 7.44
CA ALA A 116 0.51 1.91 8.20
C ALA A 116 1.35 2.93 7.43
N SER A 117 2.26 2.47 6.56
CA SER A 117 3.09 3.33 5.73
C SER A 117 2.31 3.99 4.59
N LEU A 118 1.25 3.32 4.11
CA LEU A 118 0.32 3.87 3.12
C LEU A 118 -0.59 4.91 3.77
N GLU A 119 -1.24 4.60 4.90
CA GLU A 119 -2.13 5.55 5.59
C GLU A 119 -1.34 6.80 6.03
N HIS A 120 -0.13 6.62 6.55
CA HIS A 120 0.76 7.74 6.86
C HIS A 120 1.09 8.62 5.64
N ALA A 121 1.21 8.02 4.45
CA ALA A 121 1.45 8.76 3.21
C ALA A 121 0.19 9.47 2.71
N SER A 122 -1.01 8.97 3.01
CA SER A 122 -2.27 9.62 2.69
C SER A 122 -2.44 10.96 3.44
N VAL A 123 -1.92 11.09 4.68
CA VAL A 123 -1.94 12.35 5.46
C VAL A 123 -1.43 13.56 4.65
N PRO A 124 -0.16 13.60 4.18
CA PRO A 124 0.31 14.71 3.34
C PRO A 124 -0.34 14.73 1.94
N ALA A 125 -0.91 13.62 1.45
CA ALA A 125 -1.63 13.62 0.17
C ALA A 125 -2.93 14.43 0.24
N PHE A 126 -3.69 14.29 1.33
CA PHE A 126 -4.87 15.11 1.61
C PHE A 126 -4.50 16.56 1.94
N ALA A 127 -3.45 16.81 2.71
CA ALA A 127 -2.97 18.18 2.97
C ALA A 127 -2.57 18.91 1.68
N LYS A 128 -1.95 18.21 0.72
CA LYS A 128 -1.65 18.78 -0.61
C LYS A 128 -2.89 19.00 -1.46
N LEU A 129 -3.89 18.12 -1.34
CA LEU A 129 -5.17 18.31 -2.02
C LEU A 129 -5.88 19.56 -1.50
N SER A 130 -5.94 19.77 -0.18
CA SER A 130 -6.59 20.95 0.39
C SER A 130 -5.94 22.25 -0.09
N LEU A 131 -4.61 22.34 -0.06
CA LEU A 131 -3.88 23.51 -0.60
C LEU A 131 -4.19 23.75 -2.09
N LYS A 132 -4.30 22.68 -2.88
CA LYS A 132 -4.63 22.79 -4.30
C LYS A 132 -6.08 23.24 -4.53
N LEU A 133 -7.02 22.73 -3.76
CA LEU A 133 -8.42 23.13 -3.81
C LEU A 133 -8.58 24.61 -3.42
N THR A 134 -7.89 25.05 -2.37
CA THR A 134 -7.83 26.47 -1.98
C THR A 134 -7.29 27.35 -3.11
N ALA A 135 -6.19 26.94 -3.75
CA ALA A 135 -5.60 27.68 -4.86
C ALA A 135 -6.54 27.80 -6.08
N LEU A 136 -7.46 26.85 -6.24
CA LEU A 136 -8.45 26.82 -7.32
C LEU A 136 -9.81 27.43 -6.92
N GLY A 137 -9.94 27.96 -5.70
CA GLY A 137 -11.17 28.59 -5.21
C GLY A 137 -12.31 27.58 -4.97
N ALA A 138 -11.99 26.40 -4.45
CA ALA A 138 -12.99 25.39 -4.09
C ALA A 138 -13.89 25.86 -2.93
N PRO A 139 -15.13 25.34 -2.85
CA PRO A 139 -16.00 25.52 -1.68
C PRO A 139 -15.33 25.06 -0.38
N SER A 140 -15.68 25.71 0.73
CA SER A 140 -15.14 25.44 2.06
C SER A 140 -15.30 23.97 2.48
N GLU A 141 -16.39 23.35 2.09
CA GLU A 141 -16.78 22.00 2.49
C GLU A 141 -15.78 20.96 1.94
N LEU A 142 -15.25 21.16 0.73
CA LEU A 142 -14.23 20.27 0.16
C LEU A 142 -12.88 20.41 0.87
N ILE A 143 -12.55 21.62 1.32
CA ILE A 143 -11.32 21.91 2.06
C ILE A 143 -11.42 21.28 3.44
N GLU A 144 -12.54 21.47 4.14
CA GLU A 144 -12.84 20.86 5.43
C GLU A 144 -12.78 19.33 5.35
N ALA A 145 -13.45 18.73 4.36
CA ALA A 145 -13.43 17.29 4.15
C ALA A 145 -12.02 16.72 3.91
N CYS A 146 -11.14 17.46 3.21
CA CYS A 146 -9.74 17.05 3.08
C CYS A 146 -8.99 17.04 4.41
N HIS A 147 -9.27 18.00 5.30
CA HIS A 147 -8.65 18.04 6.62
C HIS A 147 -9.18 16.94 7.54
N LEU A 148 -10.48 16.64 7.48
CA LEU A 148 -11.06 15.51 8.19
C LEU A 148 -10.47 14.18 7.71
N ALA A 149 -10.40 13.97 6.39
CA ALA A 149 -9.76 12.79 5.83
C ALA A 149 -8.30 12.65 6.28
N ALA A 150 -7.51 13.73 6.26
CA ALA A 150 -6.14 13.69 6.77
C ALA A 150 -6.05 13.31 8.26
N LEU A 151 -7.05 13.67 9.09
CA LEU A 151 -7.11 13.26 10.50
C LEU A 151 -7.50 11.79 10.66
N ASP A 152 -8.42 11.30 9.83
CA ASP A 152 -8.80 9.88 9.79
C ASP A 152 -7.56 9.03 9.43
N GLU A 153 -6.76 9.46 8.44
CA GLU A 153 -5.51 8.81 8.06
C GLU A 153 -4.44 8.78 9.17
N VAL A 154 -4.40 9.81 10.02
CA VAL A 154 -3.53 9.80 11.20
C VAL A 154 -3.97 8.70 12.17
N ARG A 155 -5.28 8.52 12.37
CA ARG A 155 -5.84 7.46 13.23
C ARG A 155 -5.57 6.08 12.61
N HIS A 156 -5.81 5.92 11.31
CA HIS A 156 -5.55 4.68 10.58
C HIS A 156 -4.08 4.27 10.69
N ALA A 157 -3.15 5.20 10.44
CA ALA A 157 -1.72 4.95 10.53
C ALA A 157 -1.30 4.51 11.95
N ARG A 158 -1.79 5.19 13.00
CA ARG A 158 -1.49 4.84 14.39
C ARG A 158 -1.97 3.43 14.74
N ARG A 159 -3.22 3.08 14.40
CA ARG A 159 -3.77 1.74 14.61
C ARG A 159 -3.02 0.67 13.84
N CYS A 160 -2.72 0.90 12.56
CA CYS A 160 -1.94 -0.03 11.76
C CYS A 160 -0.53 -0.24 12.32
N PHE A 161 0.14 0.83 12.80
CA PHE A 161 1.43 0.69 13.48
C PHE A 161 1.32 -0.08 14.79
N ALA A 162 0.28 0.13 15.61
CA ALA A 162 0.05 -0.64 16.83
C ALA A 162 -0.13 -2.14 16.56
N LEU A 163 -0.92 -2.51 15.55
CA LEU A 163 -1.05 -3.90 15.10
C LEU A 163 0.30 -4.45 14.62
N ALA A 164 1.05 -3.70 13.81
CA ALA A 164 2.37 -4.10 13.33
C ALA A 164 3.35 -4.33 14.49
N ARG A 165 3.33 -3.47 15.51
CA ARG A 165 4.16 -3.59 16.72
C ARG A 165 3.83 -4.85 17.50
N ALA A 166 2.55 -5.12 17.73
CA ALA A 166 2.12 -6.29 18.49
C ALA A 166 2.51 -7.61 17.78
N TYR A 167 2.25 -7.71 16.48
CA TYR A 167 2.62 -8.90 15.72
C TYR A 167 4.14 -9.06 15.64
N ALA A 168 4.90 -8.02 15.24
CA ALA A 168 6.34 -8.14 15.04
C ALA A 168 7.17 -8.15 16.34
N GLY A 169 6.63 -7.63 17.44
CA GLY A 169 7.41 -7.40 18.67
C GLY A 169 8.47 -6.30 18.53
N LEU A 170 8.33 -5.41 17.54
CA LEU A 170 9.25 -4.32 17.25
C LEU A 170 8.53 -2.98 17.35
N PRO A 171 9.18 -1.90 17.84
CA PRO A 171 8.56 -0.59 18.01
C PRO A 171 8.46 0.16 16.67
N TRP A 172 7.76 -0.41 15.68
CA TRP A 172 7.53 0.26 14.40
C TRP A 172 6.83 1.62 14.58
N THR A 173 7.26 2.58 13.78
CA THR A 173 6.71 3.94 13.74
C THR A 173 6.86 4.51 12.31
N ALA A 174 6.19 5.61 12.00
CA ALA A 174 6.43 6.29 10.73
C ALA A 174 7.82 6.93 10.70
N GLY A 175 8.56 6.72 9.60
CA GLY A 175 9.81 7.41 9.34
C GLY A 175 9.62 8.66 8.48
N ALA A 176 10.73 9.31 8.17
CA ALA A 176 10.73 10.51 7.33
C ALA A 176 10.28 10.19 5.88
N ILE A 177 9.66 11.18 5.24
CA ILE A 177 9.49 11.30 3.79
C ILE A 177 10.36 12.49 3.32
N PRO A 178 11.68 12.32 3.12
CA PRO A 178 12.58 13.43 2.87
C PRO A 178 12.21 14.26 1.63
N GLU A 179 11.58 13.63 0.64
CA GLU A 179 11.16 14.27 -0.61
C GLU A 179 10.13 15.39 -0.39
N LEU A 180 9.37 15.37 0.71
CA LEU A 180 8.47 16.48 1.07
C LEU A 180 9.24 17.75 1.44
N GLY A 181 10.31 17.62 2.23
CA GLY A 181 11.16 18.74 2.65
C GLY A 181 12.12 19.24 1.57
N GLN A 182 12.29 18.48 0.48
CA GLN A 182 13.23 18.78 -0.60
C GLN A 182 12.57 19.40 -1.84
N GLN A 183 11.29 19.75 -1.78
CA GLN A 183 10.61 20.44 -2.88
C GLN A 183 11.17 21.87 -3.03
N ARG A 184 12.20 22.04 -3.86
CA ARG A 184 12.56 23.37 -4.39
C ARG A 184 11.40 23.90 -5.24
N PRO A 185 11.09 25.20 -5.21
CA PRO A 185 10.25 25.82 -6.22
C PRO A 185 10.86 25.51 -7.60
N GLN A 186 10.22 24.65 -8.37
CA GLN A 186 10.57 24.46 -9.76
C GLN A 186 9.70 25.41 -10.58
N PRO A 187 10.26 26.13 -11.56
CA PRO A 187 9.43 26.80 -12.55
C PRO A 187 8.48 25.76 -13.15
N PRO A 188 7.21 26.11 -13.42
CA PRO A 188 6.29 25.19 -14.06
C PRO A 188 6.95 24.69 -15.34
N SER A 189 7.19 23.37 -15.42
CA SER A 189 7.66 22.81 -16.68
C SER A 189 6.57 23.04 -17.74
N PRO A 190 6.90 23.20 -19.03
CA PRO A 190 5.89 23.24 -20.09
C PRO A 190 5.01 21.98 -20.11
N GLU A 191 5.55 20.86 -19.61
CA GLU A 191 4.87 19.58 -19.38
C GLU A 191 4.11 19.51 -18.05
N ALA A 192 4.18 20.57 -17.23
CA ALA A 192 3.40 20.70 -16.01
C ALA A 192 1.95 20.95 -16.41
N GLY A 193 1.26 19.88 -16.81
CA GLY A 193 -0.10 19.96 -17.33
C GLY A 193 -1.02 20.80 -16.45
N ASP A 194 -2.02 21.39 -17.11
CA ASP A 194 -3.09 22.21 -16.54
C ASP A 194 -3.53 21.74 -15.14
N ASP A 195 -3.68 22.68 -14.19
CA ASP A 195 -3.96 22.33 -12.79
C ASP A 195 -5.26 21.53 -12.63
N TRP A 196 -6.25 21.80 -13.48
CA TRP A 196 -7.48 21.00 -13.56
C TRP A 196 -7.20 19.58 -14.01
N ALA A 197 -6.39 19.39 -15.06
CA ALA A 197 -6.03 18.06 -15.54
C ALA A 197 -5.32 17.23 -14.47
N ARG A 198 -4.42 17.86 -13.70
CA ARG A 198 -3.77 17.23 -12.55
C ARG A 198 -4.74 16.91 -11.41
N LEU A 199 -5.72 17.78 -11.17
CA LEU A 199 -6.71 17.62 -10.09
C LEU A 199 -7.63 16.44 -10.42
N VAL A 200 -8.17 16.42 -11.64
CA VAL A 200 -9.04 15.35 -12.14
C VAL A 200 -8.31 14.00 -12.13
N ARG A 201 -7.10 13.93 -12.72
CA ARG A 201 -6.33 12.68 -12.77
C ARG A 201 -6.02 12.15 -11.37
N GLY A 202 -5.55 13.00 -10.46
CA GLY A 202 -5.25 12.59 -9.09
C GLY A 202 -6.51 12.17 -8.33
N SER A 203 -7.62 12.89 -8.52
CA SER A 203 -8.88 12.55 -7.84
C SER A 203 -9.50 11.26 -8.37
N LEU A 204 -9.36 10.97 -9.67
CA LEU A 204 -9.83 9.70 -10.24
C LEU A 204 -8.97 8.51 -9.81
N LEU A 205 -7.65 8.61 -10.00
CA LEU A 205 -6.74 7.48 -9.81
C LEU A 205 -6.43 7.21 -8.34
N ASP A 206 -6.11 8.25 -7.59
CA ASP A 206 -5.66 8.10 -6.20
C ASP A 206 -6.86 8.19 -5.23
N GLY A 207 -7.84 9.05 -5.52
CA GLY A 207 -9.04 9.21 -4.69
C GLY A 207 -10.11 8.15 -4.99
N CYS A 208 -10.78 8.24 -6.14
CA CYS A 208 -11.93 7.39 -6.44
C CYS A 208 -11.55 5.90 -6.51
N LEU A 209 -10.50 5.58 -7.27
CA LEU A 209 -10.05 4.19 -7.40
C LEU A 209 -9.25 3.73 -6.18
N GLY A 210 -8.27 4.52 -5.73
CA GLY A 210 -7.39 4.16 -4.61
C GLY A 210 -8.15 3.94 -3.30
N GLU A 211 -8.96 4.91 -2.89
CA GLU A 211 -9.78 4.82 -1.67
C GLU A 211 -10.92 3.80 -1.85
N GLY A 212 -11.52 3.73 -3.04
CA GLY A 212 -12.58 2.76 -3.31
C GLY A 212 -12.12 1.30 -3.17
N VAL A 213 -10.91 0.98 -3.63
CA VAL A 213 -10.33 -0.35 -3.37
C VAL A 213 -9.93 -0.51 -1.91
N ALA A 214 -9.35 0.51 -1.28
CA ALA A 214 -8.98 0.44 0.14
C ALA A 214 -10.19 0.10 1.01
N SER A 215 -11.32 0.78 0.77
CA SER A 215 -12.60 0.52 1.41
C SER A 215 -13.06 -0.93 1.23
N ARG A 216 -13.08 -1.45 -0.01
CA ARG A 216 -13.55 -2.81 -0.27
C ARG A 216 -12.62 -3.88 0.28
N VAL A 217 -11.31 -3.68 0.18
CA VAL A 217 -10.32 -4.60 0.75
C VAL A 217 -10.45 -4.65 2.28
N ALA A 218 -10.62 -3.48 2.92
CA ALA A 218 -10.83 -3.42 4.36
C ALA A 218 -12.16 -4.06 4.78
N SER A 219 -13.25 -3.82 4.05
CA SER A 219 -14.56 -4.43 4.31
C SER A 219 -14.51 -5.96 4.21
N GLU A 220 -13.88 -6.50 3.17
CA GLU A 220 -13.70 -7.95 2.99
C GLU A 220 -12.76 -8.55 4.05
N GLY A 221 -11.71 -7.81 4.43
CA GLY A 221 -10.84 -8.22 5.54
C GLY A 221 -11.59 -8.24 6.88
N ALA A 222 -12.41 -7.23 7.15
CA ALA A 222 -13.21 -7.12 8.37
C ALA A 222 -14.22 -8.29 8.50
N SER A 223 -14.91 -8.65 7.41
CA SER A 223 -15.92 -9.70 7.43
C SER A 223 -15.36 -11.09 7.77
N ARG A 224 -14.05 -11.30 7.51
CA ARG A 224 -13.35 -12.57 7.72
C ARG A 224 -12.47 -12.60 8.96
N ALA A 225 -12.07 -11.43 9.45
CA ALA A 225 -11.21 -11.30 10.63
C ALA A 225 -11.84 -11.95 11.86
N SER A 226 -11.14 -12.93 12.44
CA SER A 226 -11.55 -13.62 13.66
C SER A 226 -11.25 -12.79 14.92
N ASP A 227 -10.14 -12.06 14.89
CA ASP A 227 -9.77 -11.16 15.98
C ASP A 227 -10.67 -9.90 15.98
N PRO A 228 -11.32 -9.56 17.11
CA PRO A 228 -12.25 -8.44 17.18
C PRO A 228 -11.56 -7.08 17.00
N VAL A 229 -10.30 -6.93 17.40
CA VAL A 229 -9.51 -5.69 17.24
C VAL A 229 -9.16 -5.47 15.78
N VAL A 230 -8.78 -6.54 15.08
CA VAL A 230 -8.54 -6.49 13.62
C VAL A 230 -9.84 -6.15 12.88
N ARG A 231 -10.94 -6.83 13.22
CA ARG A 231 -12.25 -6.59 12.60
C ARG A 231 -12.69 -5.14 12.77
N GLU A 232 -12.62 -4.62 13.99
CA GLU A 232 -12.98 -3.23 14.29
C GLU A 232 -12.10 -2.24 13.52
N THR A 233 -10.79 -2.46 13.53
CA THR A 233 -9.84 -1.59 12.80
C THR A 233 -10.14 -1.53 11.31
N LEU A 234 -10.40 -2.69 10.69
CA LEU A 234 -10.72 -2.76 9.27
C LEU A 234 -12.12 -2.20 8.95
N SER A 235 -13.09 -2.34 9.85
CA SER A 235 -14.44 -1.79 9.66
C SER A 235 -14.41 -0.26 9.65
N VAL A 236 -13.72 0.36 10.61
CA VAL A 236 -13.52 1.82 10.64
C VAL A 236 -12.82 2.31 9.38
N ILE A 237 -11.70 1.67 9.00
CA ILE A 237 -10.99 2.02 7.75
C ILE A 237 -11.94 1.89 6.56
N ALA A 238 -12.72 0.80 6.45
CA ALA A 238 -13.61 0.60 5.32
C ALA A 238 -14.64 1.72 5.14
N GLU A 239 -15.24 2.17 6.25
CA GLU A 239 -16.23 3.25 6.27
C GLU A 239 -15.58 4.61 5.94
N ASP A 240 -14.42 4.88 6.52
CA ASP A 240 -13.69 6.13 6.32
C ASP A 240 -13.19 6.25 4.87
N GLU A 241 -12.61 5.17 4.31
CA GLU A 241 -12.15 5.16 2.92
C GLU A 241 -13.31 5.25 1.92
N ALA A 242 -14.50 4.75 2.26
CA ALA A 242 -15.68 4.95 1.42
C ALA A 242 -16.04 6.45 1.32
N ARG A 243 -15.97 7.18 2.44
CA ARG A 243 -16.20 8.64 2.46
C ARG A 243 -15.09 9.38 1.71
N HIS A 244 -13.84 8.94 1.83
CA HIS A 244 -12.71 9.51 1.09
C HIS A 244 -12.87 9.34 -0.44
N ALA A 245 -13.36 8.18 -0.88
CA ALA A 245 -13.68 7.95 -2.28
C ALA A 245 -14.78 8.90 -2.79
N GLU A 246 -15.84 9.12 -2.01
CA GLU A 246 -16.91 10.07 -2.36
C GLU A 246 -16.41 11.53 -2.40
N LEU A 247 -15.56 11.95 -1.45
CA LEU A 247 -14.89 13.25 -1.51
C LEU A 247 -14.13 13.43 -2.83
N ALA A 248 -13.46 12.39 -3.32
CA ALA A 248 -12.75 12.47 -4.60
C ALA A 248 -13.70 12.65 -5.79
N TRP A 249 -14.91 12.08 -5.74
CA TRP A 249 -15.95 12.31 -6.74
C TRP A 249 -16.48 13.74 -6.70
N ASP A 250 -16.68 14.30 -5.50
CA ASP A 250 -17.10 15.70 -5.33
C ASP A 250 -16.03 16.68 -5.87
N VAL A 251 -14.76 16.36 -5.66
CA VAL A 251 -13.64 17.12 -6.26
C VAL A 251 -13.65 17.03 -7.79
N ILE A 252 -13.99 15.87 -8.38
CA ILE A 252 -14.16 15.76 -9.84
C ILE A 252 -15.33 16.62 -10.30
N ALA A 253 -16.47 16.60 -9.60
CA ALA A 253 -17.64 17.42 -9.96
C ALA A 253 -17.29 18.92 -9.96
N PHE A 254 -16.64 19.40 -8.90
CA PHE A 254 -16.11 20.76 -8.82
C PHE A 254 -15.16 21.08 -9.98
N ALA A 255 -14.23 20.17 -10.29
CA ALA A 255 -13.29 20.36 -11.39
C ALA A 255 -13.97 20.42 -12.76
N LEU A 256 -15.03 19.64 -12.99
CA LEU A 256 -15.78 19.66 -14.24
C LEU A 256 -16.61 20.94 -14.39
N GLU A 257 -17.17 21.46 -13.30
CA GLU A 257 -17.90 22.72 -13.26
C GLU A 257 -16.97 23.92 -13.54
N ARG A 258 -15.86 24.03 -12.81
CA ARG A 258 -14.96 25.20 -12.87
C ARG A 258 -13.88 25.11 -13.95
N GLY A 259 -13.36 23.92 -14.20
CA GLY A 259 -12.31 23.66 -15.20
C GLY A 259 -12.84 23.39 -16.61
N GLY A 260 -14.14 23.16 -16.78
CA GLY A 260 -14.81 23.06 -18.07
C GLY A 260 -14.18 22.03 -19.03
N GLY A 261 -13.92 22.45 -20.27
CA GLY A 261 -13.43 21.56 -21.33
C GLY A 261 -12.10 20.87 -21.00
N LYS A 262 -11.19 21.55 -20.30
CA LYS A 262 -9.88 20.97 -19.92
C LYS A 262 -10.04 19.84 -18.91
N ALA A 263 -10.89 20.03 -17.91
CA ALA A 263 -11.20 19.00 -16.92
C ALA A 263 -11.87 17.79 -17.58
N LYS A 264 -12.83 18.02 -18.49
CA LYS A 264 -13.48 16.94 -19.27
C LYS A 264 -12.48 16.16 -20.12
N GLN A 265 -11.56 16.85 -20.81
CA GLN A 265 -10.52 16.19 -21.61
C GLN A 265 -9.60 15.36 -20.73
N ALA A 266 -9.17 15.89 -19.59
CA ALA A 266 -8.32 15.17 -18.65
C ALA A 266 -9.02 13.93 -18.06
N LEU A 267 -10.33 14.02 -17.79
CA LEU A 267 -11.10 12.87 -17.32
C LEU A 267 -11.15 11.77 -18.39
N ARG A 268 -11.37 12.12 -19.66
CA ARG A 268 -11.33 11.16 -20.78
C ARG A 268 -9.96 10.50 -20.93
N GLN A 269 -8.88 11.28 -20.90
CA GLN A 269 -7.51 10.74 -20.95
C GLN A 269 -7.21 9.82 -19.76
N SER A 270 -7.72 10.15 -18.58
CA SER A 270 -7.53 9.32 -17.38
C SER A 270 -8.35 8.03 -17.47
N LEU A 271 -9.53 8.06 -18.09
CA LEU A 271 -10.32 6.87 -18.39
C LEU A 271 -9.59 5.93 -19.36
N GLU A 272 -9.07 6.45 -20.47
CA GLU A 272 -8.28 5.69 -21.44
C GLU A 272 -7.07 5.01 -20.78
N ALA A 273 -6.37 5.72 -19.89
CA ALA A 273 -5.25 5.16 -19.14
C ALA A 273 -5.68 4.04 -18.18
N LEU A 274 -6.87 4.13 -17.58
CA LEU A 274 -7.43 3.06 -16.75
C LEU A 274 -7.80 1.82 -17.57
N GLU A 275 -8.28 1.96 -18.81
CA GLU A 275 -8.62 0.81 -19.66
C GLU A 275 -7.38 0.00 -20.05
N ALA A 276 -6.25 0.68 -20.21
CA ALA A 276 -4.98 0.06 -20.53
C ALA A 276 -4.29 -0.60 -19.32
N GLN A 277 -4.80 -0.36 -18.10
CA GLN A 277 -4.21 -0.87 -16.88
C GLN A 277 -4.51 -2.36 -16.74
N ARG A 278 -3.47 -3.17 -16.52
CA ARG A 278 -3.63 -4.59 -16.18
C ARG A 278 -3.51 -4.76 -14.68
N THR A 279 -4.43 -5.51 -14.09
CA THR A 279 -4.37 -5.98 -12.71
C THR A 279 -3.23 -7.00 -12.59
N PRO A 280 -2.13 -6.70 -11.87
CA PRO A 280 -1.05 -7.65 -11.69
C PRO A 280 -1.50 -8.83 -10.83
N ALA A 281 -1.10 -10.04 -11.22
CA ALA A 281 -1.25 -11.23 -10.38
C ALA A 281 -0.14 -11.22 -9.32
N LEU A 282 -0.53 -11.10 -8.06
CA LEU A 282 0.42 -11.11 -6.94
C LEU A 282 0.70 -12.56 -6.50
N PRO A 283 1.97 -12.93 -6.26
CA PRO A 283 2.32 -14.30 -5.86
C PRO A 283 1.88 -14.60 -4.43
N ARG A 284 1.60 -15.88 -4.15
CA ARG A 284 1.30 -16.37 -2.80
C ARG A 284 2.46 -16.13 -1.84
N ILE A 285 2.14 -15.90 -0.57
CA ILE A 285 3.12 -15.77 0.51
C ILE A 285 3.59 -17.20 0.90
N PRO A 286 4.89 -17.52 0.77
CA PRO A 286 5.38 -18.86 1.12
C PRO A 286 5.17 -19.19 2.60
N GLY A 287 4.76 -20.43 2.89
CA GLY A 287 4.66 -20.94 4.26
C GLY A 287 3.50 -20.38 5.09
N VAL A 288 2.55 -19.69 4.46
CA VAL A 288 1.31 -19.23 5.09
C VAL A 288 0.14 -19.56 4.16
N ASP A 289 -0.87 -20.27 4.65
CA ASP A 289 -2.07 -20.59 3.89
C ASP A 289 -3.00 -19.36 3.74
N GLU A 290 -3.84 -19.38 2.69
CA GLU A 290 -4.76 -18.27 2.38
C GLU A 290 -5.86 -18.11 3.44
N ASP A 291 -6.29 -19.22 4.07
CA ASP A 291 -7.27 -19.20 5.16
C ASP A 291 -6.73 -18.50 6.42
N PHE A 292 -5.43 -18.63 6.68
CA PHE A 292 -4.72 -17.91 7.74
C PHE A 292 -4.71 -16.42 7.48
N LEU A 293 -4.41 -16.00 6.25
CA LEU A 293 -4.41 -14.59 5.91
C LEU A 293 -5.83 -14.03 6.06
N ALA A 294 -6.83 -14.72 5.50
CA ALA A 294 -8.23 -14.29 5.53
C ALA A 294 -8.76 -14.13 6.95
N ARG A 295 -8.53 -15.12 7.84
CA ARG A 295 -8.97 -15.03 9.25
C ARG A 295 -8.25 -13.96 10.07
N ASN A 296 -7.12 -13.45 9.58
CA ASN A 296 -6.39 -12.32 10.16
C ASN A 296 -6.62 -11.00 9.41
N GLY A 297 -7.67 -10.94 8.56
CA GLY A 297 -8.07 -9.72 7.86
C GLY A 297 -7.14 -9.32 6.70
N VAL A 298 -6.27 -10.23 6.23
CA VAL A 298 -5.41 -10.04 5.06
C VAL A 298 -5.98 -10.84 3.90
N LEU A 299 -6.37 -10.18 2.81
CA LEU A 299 -6.97 -10.89 1.69
C LEU A 299 -5.95 -11.72 0.90
N PRO A 300 -6.36 -12.90 0.41
CA PRO A 300 -5.60 -13.65 -0.58
C PRO A 300 -5.34 -12.82 -1.85
N GLN A 301 -4.19 -13.05 -2.47
CA GLN A 301 -3.72 -12.23 -3.59
C GLN A 301 -4.59 -12.35 -4.85
N ALA A 302 -5.15 -13.54 -5.10
CA ALA A 302 -6.05 -13.76 -6.22
C ALA A 302 -7.34 -12.94 -6.09
N GLU A 303 -7.89 -12.86 -4.88
CA GLU A 303 -9.11 -12.10 -4.59
C GLU A 303 -8.89 -10.60 -4.64
N LEU A 304 -7.72 -10.13 -4.18
CA LEU A 304 -7.34 -8.72 -4.30
C LEU A 304 -7.36 -8.26 -5.77
N GLY A 305 -6.90 -9.11 -6.69
CA GLY A 305 -6.96 -8.84 -8.13
C GLY A 305 -8.38 -8.71 -8.66
N GLN A 306 -9.29 -9.60 -8.24
CA GLN A 306 -10.70 -9.56 -8.63
C GLN A 306 -11.42 -8.30 -8.10
N LEU A 307 -11.24 -8.00 -6.81
CA LEU A 307 -11.79 -6.79 -6.18
C LEU A 307 -11.27 -5.51 -6.85
N MET A 308 -10.01 -5.50 -7.26
CA MET A 308 -9.45 -4.36 -7.99
C MET A 308 -10.08 -4.20 -9.36
N GLU A 309 -10.22 -5.28 -10.13
CA GLU A 309 -10.86 -5.25 -11.46
C GLU A 309 -12.29 -4.70 -11.38
N GLU A 310 -13.06 -5.18 -10.41
CA GLU A 310 -14.40 -4.67 -10.17
C GLU A 310 -14.40 -3.18 -9.77
N CYS A 311 -13.41 -2.70 -9.01
CA CYS A 311 -13.29 -1.29 -8.62
C CYS A 311 -12.95 -0.42 -9.81
N ILE A 312 -12.04 -0.88 -10.67
CA ILE A 312 -11.70 -0.25 -11.94
C ILE A 312 -12.98 -0.11 -12.77
N GLN A 313 -13.75 -1.19 -12.91
CA GLN A 313 -14.97 -1.17 -13.71
C GLN A 313 -16.03 -0.22 -13.14
N ARG A 314 -16.27 -0.23 -11.82
CA ARG A 314 -17.18 0.72 -11.15
C ARG A 314 -16.74 2.17 -11.35
N THR A 315 -15.45 2.44 -11.17
CA THR A 315 -14.85 3.77 -11.35
C THR A 315 -15.01 4.24 -12.79
N ARG A 316 -14.74 3.37 -13.77
CA ARG A 316 -14.92 3.67 -15.20
C ARG A 316 -16.37 3.99 -15.53
N THR A 317 -17.32 3.16 -15.09
CA THR A 317 -18.75 3.39 -15.32
C THR A 317 -19.20 4.74 -14.78
N ARG A 318 -18.84 5.08 -13.53
CA ARG A 318 -19.22 6.36 -12.92
C ARG A 318 -18.56 7.55 -13.61
N ALA A 319 -17.26 7.46 -13.88
CA ALA A 319 -16.51 8.54 -14.54
C ALA A 319 -17.00 8.80 -15.97
N ALA A 320 -17.34 7.76 -16.73
CA ALA A 320 -17.82 7.89 -18.10
C ALA A 320 -19.22 8.53 -18.18
N ALA A 321 -20.08 8.26 -17.19
CA ALA A 321 -21.37 8.94 -17.05
C ALA A 321 -21.21 10.46 -16.89
N LEU A 322 -20.17 10.92 -16.18
CA LEU A 322 -19.88 12.36 -15.99
C LEU A 322 -19.43 13.08 -17.27
N VAL A 323 -18.92 12.35 -18.27
CA VAL A 323 -18.44 12.93 -19.54
C VAL A 323 -19.27 12.53 -20.76
N GLY A 324 -20.42 11.88 -20.54
CA GLY A 324 -21.36 11.46 -21.57
C GLY A 324 -20.79 10.42 -22.54
N THR A 325 -19.90 9.54 -22.07
CA THR A 325 -19.26 8.51 -22.89
C THR A 325 -19.84 7.14 -22.51
N SER A 326 -20.34 6.34 -23.45
CA SER A 326 -20.83 4.99 -23.15
C SER A 326 -19.64 4.05 -22.90
N VAL A 327 -19.57 3.45 -21.71
CA VAL A 327 -18.60 2.37 -21.42
C VAL A 327 -19.06 1.11 -22.14
N ARG A 328 -18.24 0.56 -23.04
CA ARG A 328 -18.45 -0.82 -23.50
C ARG A 328 -18.07 -1.76 -22.36
N LEU A 329 -19.06 -2.38 -21.75
CA LEU A 329 -18.82 -3.49 -20.81
C LEU A 329 -18.17 -4.63 -21.60
N ALA A 330 -17.00 -5.08 -21.18
CA ALA A 330 -16.41 -6.29 -21.73
C ALA A 330 -17.29 -7.47 -21.31
N SER A 331 -17.82 -8.19 -22.30
CA SER A 331 -18.57 -9.44 -22.16
C SER A 331 -17.68 -10.59 -21.73
#